data_AF-A0A3M1RWK4-F1
#
_entry.id   AF-A0A3M1RWK4-F1
#
_cell.length_a   1.000
_cell.length_b   1.000
_cell.length_c   1.000
_cell.angle_alpha   90.00
_cell.angle_beta   90.00
_cell.angle_gamma   90.00
#
_symmetry.space_group_name_H-M   'P 1'
#
loop_
_entity.id
_entity.type
_entity.pdbx_description
1 polymer ?
#
loop_
_entity_poly.entity_id
_entity_poly.type
_entity_poly.pdbx_seq_one_letter_code
_entity_poly.pdbx_strand_id
1 'polypeptide(L)' 'MRELDLLLLRYMDEAYPAAPGSEQAAFEQLLSLQDPEIVALLAGRRRSDDAALNALVERLLALH' A
#
# COMPACT_ATOMS: atom_id res chain seq x y z
N MET A 1 -2.61 6.57 -11.30
CA MET A 1 -1.52 7.27 -12.06
C MET A 1 -0.44 6.23 -12.39
N ARG A 2 0.20 6.25 -13.57
CA ARG A 2 1.05 5.12 -14.05
C ARG A 2 2.08 4.59 -13.05
N GLU A 3 2.78 5.45 -12.32
CA GLU A 3 3.79 5.02 -11.33
C GLU A 3 3.15 4.32 -10.11
N LEU A 4 2.02 4.84 -9.64
CA LEU A 4 1.26 4.20 -8.57
C LEU A 4 0.73 2.84 -9.03
N ASP A 5 0.19 2.77 -10.25
CA ASP A 5 -0.34 1.53 -10.82
C ASP A 5 0.74 0.44 -10.89
N LEU A 6 1.96 0.78 -11.34
CA LEU A 6 3.09 -0.15 -11.39
C LEU A 6 3.54 -0.63 -10.00
N LEU A 7 3.57 0.27 -9.02
CA LEU A 7 3.93 -0.08 -7.64
C LEU A 7 2.93 -1.07 -7.03
N LEU A 8 1.63 -0.79 -7.19
CA LEU A 8 0.56 -1.64 -6.67
C LEU A 8 0.54 -3.01 -7.36
N LEU A 9 0.72 -3.05 -8.69
CA LEU A 9 0.81 -4.29 -9.45
C LEU A 9 2.02 -5.13 -9.00
N ARG A 10 3.19 -4.51 -8.84
CA ARG A 10 4.39 -5.22 -8.36
C ARG A 10 4.17 -5.85 -6.99
N TYR A 11 3.61 -5.10 -6.05
CA TYR A 11 3.30 -5.65 -4.73
C TYR A 11 2.29 -6.80 -4.81
N MET A 12 1.25 -6.66 -5.63
CA MET A 12 0.24 -7.68 -5.86
C MET A 12 0.84 -8.98 -6.42
N ASP A 13 1.80 -8.88 -7.34
CA ASP A 13 2.41 -10.05 -7.97
C ASP A 13 3.49 -10.70 -7.10
N GLU A 14 4.31 -9.90 -6.41
CA GLU A 14 5.52 -10.39 -5.73
C GLU A 14 5.34 -10.66 -4.22
N ALA A 15 4.51 -9.88 -3.53
CA ALA A 15 4.43 -9.88 -2.07
C ALA A 15 3.07 -10.35 -1.55
N TYR A 16 1.97 -9.92 -2.17
CA TYR A 16 0.61 -10.20 -1.71
C TYR A 16 0.29 -11.70 -1.48
N PRO A 17 0.70 -12.66 -2.34
CA PRO A 17 0.38 -14.08 -2.15
C PRO A 17 0.98 -14.69 -0.88
N ALA A 18 2.10 -14.13 -0.39
CA ALA A 18 2.78 -14.58 0.81
C ALA A 18 2.53 -13.67 2.02
N ALA A 19 1.82 -12.55 1.82
CA ALA A 19 1.53 -11.59 2.87
C ALA A 19 0.57 -12.19 3.93
N PRO A 20 0.75 -11.87 5.22
CA PRO A 20 -0.19 -12.29 6.25
C PRO A 20 -1.57 -11.66 6.02
N GLY A 21 -2.64 -12.29 6.51
CA GLY A 21 -4.01 -11.82 6.26
C GLY A 21 -4.29 -10.39 6.69
N SER A 22 -3.60 -9.87 7.72
CA SER A 22 -3.69 -8.47 8.13
C SER A 22 -3.10 -7.50 7.10
N GLU A 23 -2.03 -7.89 6.42
CA GLU A 23 -1.39 -7.09 5.37
C GLU A 23 -2.19 -7.16 4.05
N GLN A 24 -2.77 -8.33 3.73
CA GLN A 24 -3.71 -8.47 2.62
C GLN A 24 -4.95 -7.59 2.81
N ALA A 25 -5.56 -7.62 4.00
CA ALA A 25 -6.70 -6.77 4.34
C ALA A 25 -6.34 -5.28 4.31
N ALA A 26 -5.14 -4.91 4.78
CA ALA A 26 -4.64 -3.54 4.66
C ALA A 26 -4.46 -3.12 3.18
N PHE A 27 -4.07 -4.03 2.30
CA PHE A 27 -3.93 -3.75 0.88
C PHE A 27 -5.30 -3.56 0.21
N GLU A 28 -6.28 -4.40 0.53
CA GLU A 28 -7.66 -4.20 0.09
C GLU A 28 -8.22 -2.85 0.57
N GLN A 29 -7.94 -2.47 1.82
CA GLN A 29 -8.31 -1.16 2.36
C GLN A 29 -7.60 -0.03 1.59
N LEU A 30 -6.32 -0.16 1.29
CA LEU A 30 -5.55 0.82 0.51
C LEU A 30 -6.19 1.02 -0.88
N LEU A 31 -6.59 -0.06 -1.55
CA LEU A 31 -7.24 -0.01 -2.87
C LEU A 31 -8.63 0.64 -2.85
N SER A 32 -9.26 0.78 -1.68
CA SER A 32 -10.52 1.51 -1.51
C SER A 32 -10.35 3.04 -1.45
N LEU A 33 -9.12 3.53 -1.24
CA LEU A 33 -8.80 4.95 -1.18
C LEU A 33 -8.65 5.55 -2.59
N GLN A 34 -8.84 6.86 -2.69
CA GLN A 34 -8.55 7.58 -3.94
C GLN A 34 -7.03 7.73 -4.16
N ASP A 35 -6.59 7.74 -5.43
CA ASP A 35 -5.17 7.94 -5.79
C ASP A 35 -4.47 9.07 -5.01
N PRO A 36 -5.04 10.28 -4.84
CA PRO A 36 -4.38 11.36 -4.10
C PRO A 36 -4.17 11.02 -2.62
N GLU A 37 -5.05 10.23 -2.02
CA GLU A 37 -4.94 9.79 -0.63
C GLU A 37 -3.82 8.76 -0.46
N ILE A 38 -3.72 7.81 -1.40
CA ILE A 38 -2.65 6.81 -1.43
C ILE A 38 -1.30 7.51 -1.60
N VAL A 39 -1.19 8.47 -2.53
CA VAL A 39 0.02 9.27 -2.73
C VAL A 39 0.37 10.07 -1.47
N ALA A 40 -0.60 10.62 -0.75
CA ALA A 40 -0.34 11.34 0.50
C ALA A 40 0.21 10.42 1.61
N LEU A 41 -0.25 9.16 1.67
CA LEU A 41 0.29 8.14 2.58
C LEU A 41 1.73 7.77 2.19
N LEU A 42 1.97 7.43 0.92
CA LEU A 42 3.29 7.08 0.40
C LEU A 42 4.32 8.23 0.58
N ALA A 43 3.87 9.48 0.45
CA ALA A 43 4.73 10.65 0.64
C ALA A 43 4.93 11.05 2.11
N GLY A 44 4.35 10.31 3.06
CA GLY A 44 4.40 10.64 4.49
C GLY A 44 3.68 11.94 4.88
N ARG A 45 2.86 12.51 4.00
CA ARG A 45 2.06 13.73 4.27
C ARG A 45 0.78 13.42 5.03
N ARG A 46 0.38 12.15 5.04
CA ARG A 46 -0.75 11.60 5.80
C ARG A 46 -0.27 10.34 6.53
N ARG A 47 -0.91 10.03 7.66
CA ARG A 47 -0.78 8.75 8.36
C ARG A 47 -2.17 8.18 8.63
N SER A 48 -2.32 6.86 8.60
CA SER A 48 -3.54 6.17 8.98
C SER A 48 -3.56 5.91 10.49
N ASP A 49 -4.75 5.82 11.09
CA ASP A 49 -4.88 5.29 12.46
C ASP A 49 -4.74 3.75 12.49
N ASP A 50 -4.84 3.10 11.32
CA ASP A 50 -4.59 1.68 11.16
C ASP A 50 -3.08 1.39 11.05
N ALA A 51 -2.54 0.68 12.04
CA ALA A 51 -1.14 0.29 12.08
C ALA A 51 -0.75 -0.68 10.95
N ALA A 52 -1.65 -1.57 10.53
CA ALA A 52 -1.39 -2.49 9.43
C ALA A 52 -1.32 -1.75 8.09
N LEU A 53 -2.17 -0.75 7.88
CA LEU A 53 -2.11 0.11 6.69
C LEU A 53 -0.80 0.90 6.64
N ASN A 54 -0.35 1.46 7.77
CA ASN A 54 0.94 2.15 7.83
C ASN A 54 2.11 1.20 7.56
N ALA A 55 2.08 -0.03 8.12
CA ALA A 55 3.14 -1.02 7.88
C ALA A 55 3.19 -1.46 6.41
N LEU A 56 2.03 -1.63 5.76
CA LEU A 56 1.93 -1.89 4.34
C LEU A 56 2.53 -0.76 3.50
N VAL A 57 2.25 0.51 3.84
CA VAL A 57 2.83 1.67 3.15
C VAL A 57 4.36 1.63 3.19
N GLU A 58 4.94 1.35 4.35
CA GLU A 58 6.40 1.17 4.48
C GLU A 58 6.91 -0.01 3.63
N ARG A 59 6.15 -1.10 3.56
CA ARG A 59 6.48 -2.27 2.72
C ARG A 59 6.48 -1.92 1.23
N LEU A 60 5.49 -1.16 0.77
CA LEU A 60 5.41 -0.67 -0.62
C LEU A 60 6.61 0.21 -0.96
N LEU A 61 7.00 1.12 -0.07
CA LEU A 61 8.17 1.99 -0.28
C LEU A 61 9.51 1.23 -0.28
N ALA A 62 9.58 0.08 0.40
CA ALA A 62 10.78 -0.76 0.42
C ALA A 62 10.96 -1.61 -0.84
N LEU A 63 9.88 -1.87 -1.59
CA LEU A 63 9.95 -2.53 -2.90
C LEU A 63 10.56 -1.53 -3.89
N HIS A 64 11.82 -1.73 -4.29
CA HIS A 64 12.54 -0.92 -5.27
C HIS A 64 12.20 -1.34 -6.70
#